data_AF-A0A7S4WAK9-F1
#
_entry.id   AF-A0A7S4WAK9-F1
#
_cell.length_a   1.000
_cell.length_b   1.000
_cell.length_c   1.000
_cell.angle_alpha   90.00
_cell.angle_beta   90.00
_cell.angle_gamma   90.00
#
_symmetry.space_group_name_H-M   'P 1'
#
loop_
_entity.id
_entity.type
_entity.pdbx_description
1 polymer ?
#
loop_
_entity_poly.entity_id
_entity_poly.type
_entity_poly.pdbx_seq_one_letter_code
_entity_poly.pdbx_strand_id
1 'polypeptide(L)'
;AIFAHALGAGRLAGGAMAAPMQQPRSGRQAAGRRTGRSVAAGLLAAAALALLTGCFKRQTASGGSGVAAPEAGFTVMELLPKHFYPKTWIVGKIVQSHFPGALPGPTVMNRVMRAVKPWGLTKENTIYGQSICSDEINSDPGHISTLLTRYYGGRSFPMGGIGGAPYVGKTGFMAFSHHVP
;
A
#
# COMPACT_ATOMS: atom_id res chain seq x y z
N ALA A 1 -4.40 16.05 -48.67
CA ALA A 1 -5.10 15.87 -49.96
C ALA A 1 -6.12 14.75 -49.77
N ILE A 2 -7.40 15.09 -50.02
CA ILE A 2 -8.50 14.24 -50.52
C ILE A 2 -9.03 13.17 -49.52
N PHE A 3 -10.16 13.43 -48.84
CA PHE A 3 -11.58 13.17 -49.23
C PHE A 3 -11.90 11.67 -49.39
N ALA A 4 -13.07 11.10 -49.09
CA ALA A 4 -14.25 11.35 -48.26
C ALA A 4 -15.28 10.27 -48.66
N HIS A 5 -16.32 10.05 -47.83
CA HIS A 5 -17.65 9.51 -48.21
C HIS A 5 -17.70 8.02 -48.66
N ALA A 6 -18.77 7.23 -48.49
CA ALA A 6 -20.19 7.46 -48.22
C ALA A 6 -20.84 6.08 -47.90
N LEU A 7 -21.77 5.95 -46.94
CA LEU A 7 -23.25 5.89 -47.10
C LEU A 7 -23.88 4.48 -47.05
N GLY A 8 -25.08 4.42 -46.45
CA GLY A 8 -26.07 3.33 -46.57
C GLY A 8 -26.70 2.96 -45.22
N ALA A 9 -27.67 3.70 -44.65
CA ALA A 9 -29.09 3.84 -45.01
C ALA A 9 -30.00 2.63 -44.67
N GLY A 10 -30.74 2.76 -43.56
CA GLY A 10 -32.19 2.50 -43.47
C GLY A 10 -32.71 1.06 -43.18
N ARG A 11 -33.47 0.89 -42.09
CA ARG A 11 -34.95 0.79 -42.13
C ARG A 11 -35.59 0.57 -40.74
N LEU A 12 -36.88 0.91 -40.75
CA LEU A 12 -37.89 1.06 -39.69
C LEU A 12 -38.39 -0.26 -39.06
N ALA A 13 -38.78 -0.20 -37.78
CA ALA A 13 -39.99 -0.76 -37.16
C ALA A 13 -39.74 -0.80 -35.64
N GLY A 14 -40.52 -0.17 -34.75
CA GLY A 14 -41.94 -0.45 -34.48
C GLY A 14 -42.03 -1.37 -33.25
N GLY A 15 -42.49 -0.88 -32.10
CA GLY A 15 -42.78 -1.76 -30.95
C GLY A 15 -42.85 -1.11 -29.57
N ALA A 16 -44.08 -0.82 -29.14
CA ALA A 16 -44.58 -0.82 -27.75
C ALA A 16 -43.85 0.02 -26.67
N MET A 17 -44.43 1.19 -26.37
CA MET A 17 -44.26 1.92 -25.12
C MET A 17 -44.88 1.11 -23.96
N ALA A 18 -44.05 0.55 -23.08
CA ALA A 18 -44.50 0.00 -21.80
C ALA A 18 -44.61 1.11 -20.75
N ALA A 19 -45.75 1.15 -20.06
CA ALA A 19 -46.09 2.12 -19.03
C ALA A 19 -45.16 2.04 -17.79
N PRO A 20 -44.95 3.15 -17.06
CA PRO A 20 -44.09 3.16 -15.88
C PRO A 20 -44.77 2.47 -14.69
N MET A 21 -44.09 1.46 -14.14
CA MET A 21 -44.47 0.79 -12.90
C MET A 21 -44.31 1.78 -11.72
N GLN A 22 -45.45 2.21 -11.15
CA GLN A 22 -45.48 3.02 -9.94
C GLN A 22 -44.97 2.21 -8.75
N GLN A 23 -43.84 2.61 -8.17
CA GLN A 23 -43.40 2.11 -6.87
C GLN A 23 -44.18 2.80 -5.74
N PRO A 24 -44.67 2.06 -4.73
CA PRO A 24 -45.38 2.65 -3.59
C PRO A 24 -44.44 3.46 -2.69
N ARG A 25 -44.97 4.61 -2.25
CA ARG A 25 -44.31 5.60 -1.38
C ARG A 25 -44.10 5.09 0.05
N SER A 26 -42.86 5.28 0.50
CA SER A 26 -42.39 5.67 1.84
C SER A 26 -43.28 5.42 3.07
N GLY A 27 -42.90 4.43 3.87
CA GLY A 27 -43.15 4.39 5.31
C GLY A 27 -41.88 4.78 6.07
N ARG A 28 -41.85 5.99 6.65
CA ARG A 28 -40.87 6.38 7.67
C ARG A 28 -41.20 5.62 8.97
N GLN A 29 -40.25 4.83 9.48
CA GLN A 29 -40.15 4.59 10.91
C GLN A 29 -38.70 4.81 11.36
N ALA A 30 -38.55 5.76 12.28
CA ALA A 30 -37.30 6.13 12.91
C ALA A 30 -37.00 5.17 14.06
N ALA A 31 -35.89 4.44 13.99
CA ALA A 31 -35.32 3.75 15.15
C ALA A 31 -33.82 3.51 14.91
N GLY A 32 -32.98 3.87 15.90
CA GLY A 32 -31.59 3.40 15.94
C GLY A 32 -30.48 4.45 16.01
N ARG A 33 -30.69 5.62 16.64
CA ARG A 33 -29.59 6.57 16.93
C ARG A 33 -29.13 6.43 18.39
N ARG A 34 -28.50 5.31 18.78
CA ARG A 34 -27.95 5.11 20.15
C ARG A 34 -26.60 4.39 20.27
N THR A 35 -25.87 4.11 19.20
CA THR A 35 -24.64 3.27 19.28
C THR A 35 -23.29 3.99 19.13
N GLY A 36 -23.25 5.29 18.85
CA GLY A 36 -21.99 6.01 18.57
C GLY A 36 -21.30 6.71 19.75
N ARG A 37 -22.03 7.09 20.81
CA ARG A 37 -21.46 7.89 21.92
C ARG A 37 -20.72 7.05 22.96
N SER A 38 -21.06 5.78 23.10
CA SER A 38 -20.52 4.89 24.13
C SER A 38 -19.08 4.44 23.86
N VAL A 39 -18.74 4.23 22.58
CA VAL A 39 -17.41 3.74 22.17
C VAL A 39 -16.35 4.84 22.27
N ALA A 40 -16.69 6.06 21.84
CA ALA A 40 -15.80 7.22 21.95
C ALA A 40 -15.52 7.59 23.43
N ALA A 41 -16.54 7.48 24.29
CA ALA A 41 -16.37 7.68 25.73
C ALA A 41 -15.45 6.62 26.37
N GLY A 42 -15.55 5.36 25.94
CA GLY A 42 -14.67 4.28 26.42
C GLY A 42 -13.19 4.47 26.03
N LEU A 43 -12.92 4.91 24.79
CA LEU A 43 -11.55 5.17 24.33
C LEU A 43 -10.91 6.37 25.03
N LEU A 44 -11.68 7.44 25.26
CA LEU A 44 -11.20 8.61 26.00
C LEU A 44 -10.94 8.29 27.47
N ALA A 45 -11.79 7.46 28.10
CA ALA A 45 -11.59 7.02 29.47
C ALA A 45 -10.33 6.14 29.62
N ALA A 46 -10.05 5.26 28.65
CA ALA A 46 -8.84 4.44 28.64
C ALA A 46 -7.56 5.29 28.45
N ALA A 47 -7.60 6.30 27.58
CA ALA A 47 -6.49 7.24 27.39
C ALA A 47 -6.23 8.08 28.65
N ALA A 48 -7.29 8.55 29.32
CA ALA A 48 -7.18 9.28 30.57
C ALA A 48 -6.60 8.40 31.70
N LEU A 49 -7.02 7.14 31.79
CA LEU A 49 -6.49 6.19 32.77
C LEU A 49 -5.01 5.88 32.52
N ALA A 50 -4.57 5.78 31.26
CA ALA A 50 -3.16 5.58 30.91
C ALA A 50 -2.27 6.79 31.28
N LEU A 51 -2.84 8.01 31.18
CA LEU A 51 -2.17 9.24 31.62
C LEU A 51 -2.12 9.37 33.16
N LEU A 52 -3.18 8.96 33.86
CA LEU A 52 -3.28 9.02 35.32
C LEU A 52 -2.48 7.92 36.03
N THR A 53 -2.30 6.75 35.40
CA THR A 53 -1.51 5.63 35.97
C THR A 53 -0.01 5.75 35.69
N GLY A 54 0.46 6.82 35.04
CA GLY A 54 1.89 7.12 34.93
C GLY A 54 2.71 6.13 34.11
N CYS A 55 2.10 5.27 33.29
CA CYS A 55 2.78 4.26 32.47
C CYS A 55 3.56 4.83 31.26
N PHE A 56 3.73 6.16 31.18
CA PHE A 56 4.53 6.79 30.13
C PHE A 56 6.02 6.73 30.51
N LYS A 57 6.68 5.62 30.15
CA LYS A 57 8.13 5.47 30.29
C LYS A 57 8.83 6.48 29.37
N ARG A 58 9.29 7.58 29.95
CA ARG A 58 10.13 8.60 29.33
C ARG A 58 11.48 7.98 28.99
N GLN A 59 11.79 7.78 27.70
CA GLN A 59 13.15 7.44 27.28
C GLN A 59 14.06 8.65 27.47
N THR A 60 14.80 8.66 28.56
CA THR A 60 15.97 9.52 28.74
C THR A 60 17.11 8.98 27.89
N ALA A 61 17.62 9.82 26.99
CA ALA A 61 18.85 9.56 26.26
C ALA A 61 20.04 9.54 27.23
N SER A 62 20.71 8.39 27.37
CA SER A 62 22.06 8.32 27.92
C SER A 62 22.86 7.33 27.06
N GLY A 63 23.98 7.81 26.51
CA GLY A 63 24.83 7.07 25.60
C GLY A 63 25.47 5.83 26.22
N GLY A 64 25.76 4.87 25.36
CA GLY A 64 26.49 3.64 25.68
C GLY A 64 26.65 2.81 24.40
N SER A 65 27.89 2.68 23.96
CA SER A 65 28.35 1.88 22.82
C SER A 65 27.94 0.41 22.94
N GLY A 66 27.16 -0.08 21.98
CA GLY A 66 26.76 -1.48 21.85
C GLY A 66 25.55 -1.59 20.94
N VAL A 67 25.77 -1.78 19.63
CA VAL A 67 24.68 -1.81 18.64
C VAL A 67 24.00 -3.19 18.67
N ALA A 68 23.23 -3.44 19.73
CA ALA A 68 22.14 -4.40 19.68
C ALA A 68 21.01 -3.78 18.83
N ALA A 69 20.50 -4.54 17.87
CA ALA A 69 19.40 -4.13 17.01
C ALA A 69 18.22 -3.62 17.85
N PRO A 70 17.52 -2.55 17.46
CA PRO A 70 16.26 -2.21 18.10
C PRO A 70 15.23 -3.29 17.73
N GLU A 71 15.06 -4.21 18.67
CA GLU A 71 13.96 -5.17 18.76
C GLU A 71 12.62 -4.46 18.57
N ALA A 72 11.78 -5.06 17.73
CA ALA A 72 10.35 -4.86 17.63
C ALA A 72 9.85 -3.41 17.76
N GLY A 73 9.88 -2.68 16.65
CA GLY A 73 8.99 -1.53 16.46
C GLY A 73 7.54 -2.01 16.50
N PHE A 74 6.92 -1.88 17.67
CA PHE A 74 5.51 -2.12 17.94
C PHE A 74 4.66 -1.29 16.97
N THR A 75 4.12 -1.94 15.94
CA THR A 75 3.24 -1.27 14.97
C THR A 75 1.82 -1.31 15.53
N VAL A 76 1.08 -0.23 15.35
CA VAL A 76 -0.32 0.00 15.79
C VAL A 76 -1.28 -1.16 15.45
N MET A 77 -0.87 -2.07 14.56
CA MET A 77 -1.56 -3.32 14.22
C MET A 77 -1.65 -4.34 15.38
N GLU A 78 -0.74 -4.35 16.36
CA GLU A 78 -0.83 -5.25 17.52
C GLU A 78 -1.87 -4.81 18.57
N LEU A 79 -2.27 -3.54 18.57
CA LEU A 79 -3.29 -2.99 19.47
C LEU A 79 -4.73 -3.12 18.93
N LEU A 80 -4.89 -3.50 17.66
CA LEU A 80 -6.22 -3.75 17.11
C LEU A 80 -6.72 -5.12 17.62
N PRO A 81 -7.97 -5.22 18.10
CA PRO A 81 -8.51 -6.48 18.61
C PRO A 81 -8.32 -7.60 17.58
N LYS A 82 -7.72 -8.72 18.01
CA LYS A 82 -7.49 -9.94 17.21
C LYS A 82 -8.76 -10.46 16.50
N HIS A 83 -9.93 -9.97 16.91
CA HIS A 83 -11.25 -10.27 16.37
C HIS A 83 -11.64 -9.45 15.12
N PHE A 84 -10.94 -8.35 14.80
CA PHE A 84 -11.36 -7.47 13.69
C PHE A 84 -10.76 -7.87 12.33
N TYR A 85 -9.68 -8.66 12.31
CA TYR A 85 -9.07 -9.21 11.08
C TYR A 85 -8.50 -10.62 11.28
N PRO A 86 -9.36 -11.65 11.45
CA PRO A 86 -8.91 -13.02 11.70
C PRO A 86 -8.12 -13.65 10.53
N LYS A 87 -8.20 -13.10 9.31
CA LYS A 87 -7.51 -13.66 8.14
C LYS A 87 -6.04 -13.27 8.04
N THR A 88 -5.64 -12.10 8.53
CA THR A 88 -4.27 -11.57 8.31
C THR A 88 -3.24 -12.22 9.23
N TRP A 89 -3.61 -12.63 10.45
CA TRP A 89 -2.66 -13.27 11.38
C TRP A 89 -2.29 -14.70 10.97
N ILE A 90 -3.23 -15.46 10.40
CA ILE A 90 -2.96 -16.82 9.88
C ILE A 90 -1.98 -16.74 8.72
N VAL A 91 -2.26 -15.85 7.76
CA VAL A 91 -1.37 -15.60 6.61
C VAL A 91 0.01 -15.17 7.10
N GLY A 92 0.08 -14.24 8.06
CA GLY A 92 1.35 -13.83 8.67
C GLY A 92 2.12 -15.00 9.27
N LYS A 93 1.46 -15.90 10.01
CA LYS A 93 2.11 -17.11 10.55
C LYS A 93 2.61 -18.06 9.47
N ILE A 94 1.81 -18.31 8.43
CA ILE A 94 2.21 -19.16 7.31
C ILE A 94 3.43 -18.56 6.60
N VAL A 95 3.39 -17.27 6.27
CA VAL A 95 4.51 -16.56 5.65
C VAL A 95 5.76 -16.67 6.51
N GLN A 96 5.67 -16.42 7.82
CA GLN A 96 6.84 -16.54 8.69
C GLN A 96 7.33 -17.99 8.86
N SER A 97 6.45 -18.98 8.76
CA SER A 97 6.85 -20.39 8.83
C SER A 97 7.60 -20.88 7.58
N HIS A 98 7.21 -20.39 6.39
CA HIS A 98 7.85 -20.78 5.12
C HIS A 98 8.98 -19.82 4.71
N PHE A 99 8.91 -18.56 5.15
CA PHE A 99 9.88 -17.50 4.86
C PHE A 99 10.26 -16.78 6.17
N PRO A 100 11.02 -17.45 7.07
CA PRO A 100 11.47 -16.82 8.30
C PRO A 100 12.24 -15.53 8.01
N GLY A 101 11.84 -14.44 8.65
CA GLY A 101 12.45 -13.13 8.42
C GLY A 101 11.88 -12.36 7.23
N ALA A 102 10.79 -12.83 6.61
CA ALA A 102 10.00 -12.01 5.68
C ALA A 102 9.55 -10.72 6.37
N LEU A 103 9.69 -9.59 5.67
CA LEU A 103 9.40 -8.26 6.21
C LEU A 103 8.34 -7.55 5.37
N PRO A 104 7.48 -6.74 6.01
CA PRO A 104 6.59 -5.83 5.28
C PRO A 104 7.38 -4.83 4.44
N GLY A 105 6.85 -4.44 3.28
CA GLY A 105 7.48 -3.49 2.35
C GLY A 105 8.03 -2.21 3.00
N PRO A 106 7.28 -1.49 3.86
CA PRO A 106 7.81 -0.32 4.55
C PRO A 106 9.01 -0.62 5.46
N THR A 107 9.04 -1.80 6.07
CA THR A 107 10.16 -2.23 6.91
C THR A 107 11.41 -2.51 6.06
N VAL A 108 11.24 -3.17 4.91
CA VAL A 108 12.32 -3.38 3.93
C VAL A 108 12.85 -2.04 3.43
N MET A 109 11.96 -1.12 3.03
CA MET A 109 12.35 0.21 2.56
C MET A 109 13.20 0.95 3.59
N ASN A 110 12.77 0.98 4.86
CA ASN A 110 13.51 1.64 5.93
C ASN A 110 14.91 1.03 6.13
N ARG A 111 15.04 -0.30 6.00
CA ARG A 111 16.34 -0.98 6.05
C ARG A 111 17.22 -0.61 4.86
N VAL A 112 16.66 -0.60 3.65
CA VAL A 112 17.38 -0.19 2.43
C VAL A 112 17.88 1.24 2.56
N MET A 113 17.01 2.20 2.92
CA MET A 113 17.39 3.62 3.08
C MET A 113 18.51 3.81 4.10
N ARG A 114 18.49 3.04 5.20
CA ARG A 114 19.58 3.07 6.19
C ARG A 114 20.87 2.50 5.64
N ALA A 115 20.80 1.40 4.89
CA ALA A 115 21.96 0.72 4.33
C ALA A 115 22.65 1.53 3.23
N VAL A 116 21.89 2.27 2.42
CA VAL A 116 22.45 3.09 1.31
C VAL A 116 22.94 4.46 1.76
N LYS A 117 22.47 4.97 2.91
CA LYS A 117 22.83 6.30 3.42
C LYS A 117 24.36 6.57 3.48
N PRO A 118 25.22 5.65 3.94
CA PRO A 118 26.67 5.89 3.99
C PRO A 118 27.32 6.12 2.62
N TRP A 119 26.67 5.70 1.53
CA TRP A 119 27.17 5.81 0.17
C TRP A 119 26.76 7.12 -0.52
N GLY A 120 26.05 8.01 0.19
CA GLY A 120 25.63 9.30 -0.36
C GLY A 120 24.52 9.21 -1.40
N LEU A 121 23.79 8.10 -1.48
CA LEU A 121 22.61 7.97 -2.35
C LEU A 121 21.48 8.86 -1.79
N THR A 122 21.05 9.81 -2.61
CA THR A 122 19.92 10.70 -2.37
C THR A 122 18.88 10.53 -3.46
N LYS A 123 17.71 11.16 -3.28
CA LYS A 123 16.66 11.13 -4.30
C LYS A 123 17.08 11.85 -5.59
N GLU A 124 17.98 12.81 -5.49
CA GLU A 124 18.40 13.70 -6.57
C GLU A 124 19.52 13.10 -7.43
N ASN A 125 20.38 12.26 -6.86
CA ASN A 125 21.53 11.67 -7.54
C ASN A 125 21.37 10.17 -7.83
N THR A 126 20.18 9.61 -7.64
CA THR A 126 19.93 8.17 -7.79
C THR A 126 18.71 7.93 -8.67
N ILE A 127 18.87 7.07 -9.68
CA ILE A 127 17.77 6.51 -10.46
C ILE A 127 17.41 5.12 -9.96
N TYR A 128 16.11 4.82 -9.87
CA TYR A 128 15.62 3.51 -9.45
C TYR A 128 15.28 2.63 -10.65
N GLY A 129 16.01 1.52 -10.80
CA GLY A 129 15.67 0.44 -11.73
C GLY A 129 15.04 -0.73 -10.98
N GLN A 130 14.02 -1.37 -11.55
CA GLN A 130 13.38 -2.53 -10.92
C GLN A 130 13.16 -3.69 -11.88
N SER A 131 13.48 -4.91 -11.42
CA SER A 131 13.20 -6.17 -12.13
C SER A 131 12.19 -6.97 -11.30
N ILE A 132 10.91 -6.85 -11.66
CA ILE A 132 9.77 -7.50 -10.99
C ILE A 132 8.86 -8.13 -12.03
N CYS A 133 7.98 -9.04 -11.60
CA CYS A 133 6.99 -9.64 -12.50
C CYS A 133 6.01 -8.56 -13.00
N SER A 134 5.58 -8.68 -14.25
CA SER A 134 4.60 -7.77 -14.87
C SER A 134 3.18 -7.87 -14.29
N ASP A 135 2.94 -8.83 -13.40
CA ASP A 135 1.65 -9.06 -12.73
C ASP A 135 1.23 -7.85 -11.87
N GLU A 136 -0.06 -7.51 -11.92
CA GLU A 136 -0.64 -6.36 -11.24
C GLU A 136 -0.48 -6.39 -9.72
N ILE A 137 -0.35 -7.58 -9.11
CA ILE A 137 -0.16 -7.71 -7.67
C ILE A 137 1.11 -6.99 -7.18
N ASN A 138 2.10 -6.77 -8.06
CA ASN A 138 3.32 -6.06 -7.71
C ASN A 138 3.17 -4.53 -7.72
N SER A 139 1.99 -4.02 -8.08
CA SER A 139 1.66 -2.59 -8.12
C SER A 139 0.97 -2.09 -6.85
N ASP A 140 0.78 -2.97 -5.86
CA ASP A 140 0.11 -2.61 -4.62
C ASP A 140 0.87 -1.53 -3.83
N PRO A 141 0.18 -0.56 -3.18
CA PRO A 141 0.83 0.55 -2.48
C PRO A 141 1.76 0.16 -1.34
N GLY A 142 1.57 -1.03 -0.76
CA GLY A 142 2.39 -1.56 0.32
C GLY A 142 3.63 -2.33 -0.14
N HIS A 143 3.74 -2.60 -1.45
CA HIS A 143 4.88 -3.35 -2.01
C HIS A 143 6.11 -2.46 -2.12
N ILE A 144 7.28 -3.08 -1.92
CA ILE A 144 8.57 -2.37 -1.95
C ILE A 144 8.82 -1.68 -3.30
N SER A 145 8.41 -2.29 -4.41
CA SER A 145 8.44 -1.73 -5.77
C SER A 145 7.77 -0.37 -5.85
N THR A 146 6.52 -0.29 -5.40
CA THR A 146 5.71 0.93 -5.40
C THR A 146 6.27 1.98 -4.46
N LEU A 147 6.73 1.56 -3.27
CA LEU A 147 7.33 2.45 -2.28
C LEU A 147 8.61 3.12 -2.78
N LEU A 148 9.54 2.33 -3.36
CA LEU A 148 10.79 2.85 -3.92
C LEU A 148 10.52 3.72 -5.16
N THR A 149 9.59 3.32 -6.03
CA THR A 149 9.18 4.14 -7.18
C THR A 149 8.68 5.50 -6.73
N ARG A 150 7.83 5.58 -5.70
CA ARG A 150 7.34 6.85 -5.15
C ARG A 150 8.47 7.68 -4.54
N TYR A 151 9.38 7.04 -3.81
CA TYR A 151 10.52 7.72 -3.18
C TYR A 151 11.43 8.38 -4.22
N TYR A 152 11.84 7.65 -5.26
CA TYR A 152 12.74 8.11 -6.33
C TYR A 152 12.03 8.91 -7.45
N GLY A 153 11.01 9.69 -7.10
CA GLY A 153 10.40 10.66 -8.03
C GLY A 153 9.25 10.12 -8.88
N GLY A 154 8.62 9.02 -8.47
CA GLY A 154 7.42 8.48 -9.12
C GLY A 154 7.70 7.77 -10.44
N ARG A 155 8.97 7.52 -10.77
CA ARG A 155 9.39 6.80 -11.97
C ARG A 155 10.39 5.72 -11.59
N SER A 156 10.35 4.62 -12.34
CA SER A 156 11.32 3.54 -12.24
C SER A 156 11.71 3.11 -13.64
N PHE A 157 12.97 2.74 -13.85
CA PHE A 157 13.39 2.10 -15.10
C PHE A 157 12.93 0.62 -15.06
N PRO A 158 12.00 0.19 -15.92
CA PRO A 158 11.50 -1.18 -15.92
C PRO A 158 12.57 -2.10 -16.51
N MET A 159 13.03 -3.07 -15.73
CA MET A 159 14.03 -4.06 -16.14
C MET A 159 13.47 -5.47 -16.27
N GLY A 160 12.32 -5.73 -15.64
CA GLY A 160 11.74 -7.06 -15.48
C GLY A 160 10.90 -7.55 -16.66
N GLY A 161 10.01 -8.49 -16.38
CA GLY A 161 9.09 -9.11 -17.32
C GLY A 161 8.44 -10.35 -16.69
N ILE A 162 8.10 -11.37 -17.47
CA ILE A 162 7.43 -12.57 -16.95
C ILE A 162 8.26 -13.26 -15.84
N GLY A 163 7.67 -13.47 -14.66
CA GLY A 163 8.36 -14.05 -13.50
C GLY A 163 9.45 -13.16 -12.87
N GLY A 164 9.60 -11.90 -13.33
CA GLY A 164 10.54 -10.94 -12.77
C GLY A 164 11.98 -11.05 -13.26
N ALA A 165 12.25 -11.91 -14.25
CA ALA A 165 13.56 -12.00 -14.86
C ALA A 165 13.91 -10.71 -15.64
N PRO A 166 15.19 -10.29 -15.64
CA PRO A 166 15.61 -9.03 -16.24
C PRO A 166 15.73 -9.13 -17.78
N TYR A 167 14.60 -9.16 -18.47
CA TYR A 167 14.54 -9.34 -19.94
C TYR A 167 15.07 -8.15 -20.75
N VAL A 168 15.35 -7.02 -20.10
CA VAL A 168 16.01 -5.88 -20.75
C VAL A 168 17.41 -6.20 -21.31
N GLY A 169 18.04 -7.25 -20.77
CA GLY A 169 19.35 -7.71 -21.23
C GLY A 169 20.46 -6.65 -21.12
N LYS A 170 21.56 -6.90 -21.84
CA LYS A 170 22.73 -5.99 -21.84
C LYS A 170 22.37 -4.60 -22.36
N THR A 171 21.59 -4.53 -23.43
CA THR A 171 21.21 -3.26 -24.07
C THR A 171 20.38 -2.39 -23.13
N GLY A 172 19.35 -2.93 -22.49
CA GLY A 172 18.53 -2.13 -21.60
C GLY A 172 19.21 -1.81 -20.27
N PHE A 173 20.14 -2.65 -19.78
CA PHE A 173 20.99 -2.28 -18.64
C PHE A 173 21.98 -1.15 -18.99
N MET A 174 22.55 -1.15 -20.20
CA MET A 174 23.36 -0.03 -20.70
C MET A 174 22.52 1.24 -20.84
N ALA A 175 21.28 1.12 -21.35
CA ALA A 175 20.35 2.24 -21.40
C ALA A 175 20.08 2.79 -19.99
N PHE A 176 19.77 1.92 -19.01
CA PHE A 176 19.61 2.33 -17.61
C PHE A 176 20.83 3.07 -17.06
N SER A 177 22.03 2.55 -17.33
CA SER A 177 23.30 3.13 -16.85
C SER A 177 23.56 4.52 -17.42
N HIS A 178 23.18 4.78 -18.68
CA HIS A 178 23.28 6.12 -19.27
C HIS A 178 22.33 7.16 -18.66
N HIS A 179 21.32 6.74 -17.87
CA HIS A 179 20.38 7.65 -17.20
C HIS A 179 20.72 7.89 -15.73
N VAL A 180 21.85 7.37 -15.23
CA VAL A 180 22.33 7.66 -13.88
C VAL A 180 22.82 9.13 -13.83
N PRO A 181 22.34 9.95 -12.88
CA PRO A 181 22.72 11.36 -12.72
C PRO A 181 24.19 11.60 -12.38
#